data_AF-A0A2S6X875-F1
#
_entry.id   AF-A0A2S6X875-F1
#
_cell.length_a   1.000
_cell.length_b   1.000
_cell.length_c   1.000
_cell.angle_alpha   90.00
_cell.angle_beta   90.00
_cell.angle_gamma   90.00
#
_symmetry.space_group_name_H-M   'P 1'
#
loop_
_entity.id
_entity.type
_entity.pdbx_description
1 polymer ?
#
loop_
_entity_poly.entity_id
_entity_poly.type
_entity_poly.pdbx_seq_one_letter_code
_entity_poly.pdbx_strand_id
1 'polypeptide(L)'
;MTSRDPFPEVSSGEELDDVWAGDYIECVGCVDMVPIKPGMDPVEWAKRHASERPWHTRYRTTRIVNFSVTPSSAPAGYPTGLFPALEPERRQA
;
A
#
# COMPACT_ATOMS: atom_id res chain seq x y z
N MET A 1 15.66 -3.56 -38.97
CA MET A 1 15.67 -2.44 -38.01
C MET A 1 14.66 -2.76 -36.94
N THR A 2 15.10 -3.21 -35.76
CA THR A 2 14.22 -3.38 -34.61
C THR A 2 13.95 -1.99 -34.04
N SER A 3 12.76 -1.46 -34.31
CA SER A 3 12.26 -0.24 -33.68
C SER A 3 12.38 -0.42 -32.17
N ARG A 4 13.23 0.40 -31.52
CA ARG A 4 13.29 0.49 -30.06
C ARG A 4 12.09 1.32 -29.65
N ASP A 5 10.97 0.67 -29.45
CA ASP A 5 9.81 1.30 -28.84
C ASP A 5 10.24 1.91 -27.49
N PRO A 6 10.20 3.25 -27.33
CA PRO A 6 10.58 3.88 -26.08
C PRO A 6 9.59 3.58 -24.95
N PHE A 7 8.39 3.06 -25.26
CA PHE A 7 7.35 2.74 -24.29
C PHE A 7 6.80 1.33 -24.54
N PRO A 8 7.62 0.29 -24.31
CA PRO A 8 7.17 -1.09 -24.52
C PRO A 8 5.95 -1.39 -23.65
N GLU A 9 4.96 -2.04 -24.24
CA GLU A 9 3.79 -2.53 -23.51
C GLU A 9 4.24 -3.55 -22.46
N VAL A 10 3.94 -3.28 -21.19
CA VAL A 10 4.26 -4.16 -20.07
C VAL A 10 2.98 -4.88 -19.66
N SER A 11 2.92 -6.19 -19.92
CA SER A 11 1.85 -7.06 -19.43
C SER A 11 2.15 -7.51 -18.00
N SER A 12 1.22 -7.32 -17.08
CA SER A 12 1.28 -7.88 -15.73
C SER A 12 0.64 -9.28 -15.70
N GLY A 13 1.15 -10.17 -14.84
CA GLY A 13 0.52 -11.46 -14.55
C GLY A 13 -0.54 -11.40 -13.43
N GLU A 14 -0.61 -10.27 -12.73
CA GLU A 14 -1.54 -10.00 -11.62
C GLU A 14 -2.27 -8.69 -11.88
N GLU A 15 -3.56 -8.62 -11.59
CA GLU A 15 -4.31 -7.37 -11.60
C GLU A 15 -3.95 -6.54 -10.36
N LEU A 16 -4.05 -5.21 -10.42
CA LEU A 16 -3.70 -4.34 -9.29
C LEU A 16 -4.50 -4.63 -8.01
N ASP A 17 -5.70 -5.20 -8.17
CA ASP A 17 -6.56 -5.62 -7.08
C ASP A 17 -6.07 -6.92 -6.39
N ASP A 18 -5.21 -7.70 -7.06
CA ASP A 18 -4.60 -8.93 -6.54
C ASP A 18 -3.35 -8.65 -5.69
N VAL A 19 -2.78 -7.45 -5.80
CA VAL A 19 -1.58 -7.04 -5.08
C VAL A 19 -1.94 -6.57 -3.67
N TRP A 20 -1.09 -6.90 -2.69
CA TRP A 20 -1.29 -6.50 -1.30
C TRP A 20 -1.52 -4.98 -1.19
N ALA A 21 -2.62 -4.63 -0.52
CA ALA A 21 -3.01 -3.27 -0.24
C ALA A 21 -3.11 -3.04 1.25
N GLY A 22 -2.56 -1.92 1.71
CA GLY A 22 -2.78 -1.41 3.06
C GLY A 22 -3.87 -0.35 3.07
N ASP A 23 -4.77 -0.40 4.05
CA ASP A 23 -5.75 0.65 4.30
C ASP A 23 -5.27 1.55 5.44
N TYR A 24 -5.43 2.86 5.25
CA TYR A 24 -4.92 3.89 6.16
C TYR A 24 -5.99 4.93 6.45
N ILE A 25 -5.94 5.51 7.64
CA ILE A 25 -6.65 6.75 8.00
C ILE A 25 -5.65 7.88 7.90
N GLU A 26 -6.03 8.92 7.17
CA GLU A 26 -5.24 10.14 7.02
C GLU A 26 -6.02 11.32 7.59
N CYS A 27 -5.35 12.11 8.42
CA CYS A 27 -5.80 13.44 8.79
C CYS A 27 -5.27 14.45 7.75
N VAL A 28 -6.16 15.06 6.97
CA VAL A 28 -5.78 15.92 5.85
C VAL A 28 -5.02 17.16 6.34
N GLY A 29 -3.75 17.26 5.96
CA GLY A 29 -2.84 18.33 6.41
C GLY A 29 -1.88 17.90 7.53
N CYS A 30 -2.03 16.69 8.07
CA CYS A 30 -0.99 16.03 8.84
C CYS A 30 -0.09 15.22 7.91
N VAL A 31 1.16 15.02 8.33
CA VAL A 31 2.10 14.10 7.65
C VAL A 31 1.80 12.64 8.01
N ASP A 32 1.10 12.40 9.12
CA ASP A 32 0.86 11.07 9.67
C ASP A 32 -0.28 10.33 8.95
N MET A 33 0.03 9.14 8.43
CA MET A 33 -0.94 8.13 7.99
C MET A 33 -0.96 6.98 9.00
N VAL A 34 -2.14 6.61 9.49
CA VAL A 34 -2.31 5.56 10.49
C VAL A 34 -2.86 4.31 9.81
N PRO A 35 -2.17 3.15 9.87
CA PRO A 35 -2.69 1.91 9.30
C PRO A 35 -3.96 1.45 10.04
N ILE A 36 -5.00 1.10 9.28
CA ILE A 36 -6.26 0.55 9.82
C ILE A 36 -5.99 -0.87 10.29
N LYS A 37 -6.21 -1.12 11.57
CA LYS A 37 -6.09 -2.45 12.18
C LYS A 37 -7.46 -3.14 12.20
N PRO A 38 -7.52 -4.49 12.24
CA PRO A 38 -8.78 -5.21 12.42
C PRO A 38 -9.56 -4.70 13.63
N GLY A 39 -10.85 -4.40 13.43
CA GLY A 39 -11.73 -3.86 14.47
C GLY A 39 -11.58 -2.35 14.76
N MET A 40 -10.70 -1.65 14.04
CA MET A 40 -10.60 -0.19 14.14
C MET A 40 -11.70 0.47 13.30
N ASP A 41 -12.51 1.32 13.92
CA ASP A 41 -13.44 2.21 13.21
C ASP A 41 -12.76 3.55 12.88
N PRO A 42 -12.59 3.90 11.60
CA PRO A 42 -12.02 5.17 11.17
C PRO A 42 -12.72 6.40 11.73
N VAL A 43 -14.04 6.34 11.88
CA VAL A 43 -14.86 7.47 12.36
C VAL A 43 -14.61 7.72 13.84
N GLU A 44 -14.59 6.65 14.65
CA GLU A 44 -14.28 6.76 16.08
C GLU A 44 -12.83 7.19 16.32
N TRP A 45 -11.89 6.72 15.50
CA TRP A 45 -10.52 7.23 15.52
C TRP A 45 -10.48 8.74 15.25
N ALA A 46 -11.18 9.21 14.21
CA ALA A 46 -11.21 10.62 13.83
C ALA A 46 -11.82 11.50 14.92
N LYS A 47 -12.92 11.06 15.56
CA LYS A 47 -13.54 11.76 16.70
C LYS A 47 -12.56 11.91 17.87
N ARG A 48 -11.86 10.84 18.24
CA ARG A 48 -10.84 10.88 19.30
C ARG A 48 -9.70 11.83 18.93
N HIS A 49 -9.18 11.72 17.70
CA HIS A 49 -8.10 12.59 17.22
C HIS A 49 -8.51 14.08 17.22
N ALA A 50 -9.73 14.40 16.81
CA ALA A 50 -10.28 15.76 16.87
C ALA A 50 -10.38 16.27 18.32
N SER A 51 -10.72 15.41 19.28
CA SER A 51 -10.81 15.80 20.70
C SER A 51 -9.46 16.20 21.29
N GLU A 52 -8.38 15.55 20.84
CA GLU A 52 -7.01 15.85 21.24
C GLU A 52 -6.40 17.01 20.45
N ARG A 53 -6.82 17.18 19.19
CA ARG A 53 -6.31 18.19 18.25
C ARG A 53 -7.48 18.85 17.51
N PRO A 54 -8.18 19.83 18.13
CA PRO A 54 -9.44 20.37 17.59
C PRO A 54 -9.35 21.07 16.22
N TRP A 55 -8.16 21.51 15.81
CA TRP A 55 -7.93 22.12 14.50
C TRP A 55 -7.78 21.09 13.37
N HIS A 56 -7.69 19.80 13.70
CA HIS A 56 -7.75 18.72 12.73
C HIS A 56 -9.22 18.38 12.47
N THR A 57 -9.70 18.66 11.26
CA THR A 57 -11.15 18.63 10.95
C THR A 57 -11.49 17.83 9.70
N ARG A 58 -10.48 17.39 8.95
CA ARG A 58 -10.66 16.71 7.67
C ARG A 58 -9.92 15.38 7.72
N TYR A 59 -10.61 14.32 7.35
CA TYR A 59 -10.12 12.95 7.42
C TYR A 59 -10.50 12.21 6.15
N ARG A 60 -9.67 11.25 5.74
CA ARG A 60 -9.98 10.33 4.64
C ARG A 60 -9.43 8.94 4.93
N THR A 61 -10.04 7.94 4.33
CA THR A 61 -9.45 6.61 4.22
C THR A 61 -8.73 6.50 2.88
N THR A 62 -7.51 5.96 2.90
CA THR A 62 -6.67 5.78 1.73
C THR A 62 -6.26 4.32 1.63
N ARG A 63 -6.45 3.72 0.45
CA ARG A 63 -5.92 2.40 0.11
C ARG A 63 -4.63 2.59 -0.68
N ILE A 64 -3.55 1.96 -0.23
CA ILE A 64 -2.23 2.02 -0.88
C ILE A 64 -1.83 0.62 -1.30
N VAL A 65 -1.66 0.44 -2.62
CA VAL A 65 -1.15 -0.79 -3.23
C VAL A 65 0.32 -0.59 -3.56
N ASN A 66 1.20 -1.47 -3.09
CA ASN A 66 2.63 -1.41 -3.39
C ASN A 66 3.00 -2.51 -4.37
N PHE A 67 3.49 -2.12 -5.55
CA PHE A 67 3.98 -3.06 -6.56
C PHE A 67 5.33 -2.59 -7.13
N SER A 68 6.11 -3.52 -7.67
CA SER A 68 7.36 -3.22 -8.36
C SER A 68 7.40 -3.93 -9.71
N VAL A 69 7.85 -3.24 -10.76
CA VAL A 69 8.09 -3.85 -12.07
C VAL A 69 9.58 -4.15 -12.20
N THR A 70 9.93 -5.42 -12.42
CA THR A 70 11.32 -5.81 -12.72
C THR A 70 11.57 -5.69 -14.22
N PRO A 71 12.61 -4.96 -14.68
CA PRO A 71 12.94 -4.91 -16.10
C PRO A 71 13.37 -6.30 -16.59
N SER A 72 12.89 -6.72 -17.76
CA SER A 72 13.15 -8.05 -18.36
C SER A 72 14.63 -8.36 -18.63
N SER A 73 15.53 -7.38 -18.51
CA SER A 73 16.97 -7.49 -18.78
C SER A 73 17.87 -7.28 -17.56
N ALA A 74 17.33 -7.12 -16.35
CA ALA A 74 18.15 -7.02 -15.14
C ALA A 74 18.39 -8.42 -14.55
N PRO A 75 19.63 -8.79 -14.16
CA PRO A 75 19.84 -10.01 -13.38
C PRO A 75 19.00 -9.88 -12.11
N ALA A 76 18.18 -10.89 -11.83
CA ALA A 76 17.27 -10.95 -10.69
C ALA A 76 18.04 -10.98 -9.36
N GLY A 77 18.68 -9.87 -9.02
CA GLY A 77 19.20 -9.60 -7.68
C GLY A 77 18.06 -9.04 -6.86
N TYR A 78 17.21 -9.92 -6.32
CA TYR A 78 16.27 -9.55 -5.27
C TYR A 78 17.08 -8.93 -4.11
N PRO A 79 16.73 -7.74 -3.59
CA PRO A 79 17.17 -7.35 -2.26
C PRO A 79 16.39 -8.21 -1.26
N THR A 80 16.95 -9.36 -0.90
CA THR A 80 16.45 -10.20 0.19
C THR A 80 16.51 -9.38 1.47
N GLY A 81 15.36 -8.89 1.95
CA GLY A 81 15.25 -8.35 3.31
C GLY A 81 14.66 -6.95 3.52
N LEU A 82 14.09 -6.29 2.51
CA LEU A 82 13.49 -4.95 2.71
C LEU A 82 12.00 -4.95 3.09
N PHE A 83 11.33 -6.09 3.01
CA PHE A 83 9.94 -6.23 3.44
C PHE A 83 9.86 -7.32 4.50
N PRO A 84 9.24 -7.08 5.67
CA PRO A 84 8.96 -8.16 6.60
C PRO A 84 8.08 -9.18 5.87
N ALA A 85 8.63 -10.37 5.63
CA ALA A 85 7.88 -11.51 5.15
C ALA A 85 6.83 -11.83 6.22
N LEU A 86 5.58 -11.43 6.01
CA LEU A 86 4.47 -11.97 6.76
C LEU A 86 4.31 -13.41 6.26
N GLU A 87 4.76 -14.37 7.07
CA GLU A 87 4.51 -15.78 6.81
C GLU A 87 3.01 -15.99 6.60
N PRO A 88 2.58 -16.64 5.50
CA PRO A 88 1.18 -16.99 5.36
C PRO A 88 0.83 -17.99 6.47
N GLU A 89 -0.10 -17.60 7.35
CA GLU A 89 -0.68 -18.52 8.33
C GLU A 89 -1.15 -19.78 7.58
N ARG A 90 -0.53 -20.92 7.91
CA ARG A 90 -1.01 -22.22 7.46
C ARG A 90 -2.44 -22.39 7.97
N ARG A 91 -3.42 -22.31 7.07
CA ARG A 91 -4.73 -22.93 7.31
C ARG A 91 -4.49 -24.42 7.55
N GLN A 92 -4.61 -24.85 8.80
CA GLN A 92 -4.82 -26.25 9.10
C GLN A 92 -6.30 -26.55 8.89
N ALA A 93 -6.53 -27.61 8.10
CA ALA A 93 -7.83 -28.23 7.87
C ALA A 93 -8.30 -29.00 9.11
#